data_AF-A0A920PJE9-F1
#
_entry.id   AF-A0A920PJE9-F1
#
_cell.length_a   1.000
_cell.length_b   1.000
_cell.length_c   1.000
_cell.angle_alpha   90.00
_cell.angle_beta   90.00
_cell.angle_gamma   90.00
#
_symmetry.space_group_name_H-M   'P 1'
#
loop_
_entity.id
_entity.type
_entity.pdbx_description
1 polymer ?
#
loop_
_entity_poly.entity_id
_entity_poly.type
_entity_poly.pdbx_seq_one_letter_code
_entity_poly.pdbx_strand_id
1 'polypeptide(L)' 'MRKILSQSMTQNPLLLLQSWLNEAMELDLQPNPDTMAIATSNSQGLPNVRMVLCKEINTEEGYEF' A
#
# COMPACT_ATOMS: atom_id res chain seq x y z
N MET A 1 -1.60 -9.19 -17.62
CA MET A 1 -0.74 -10.35 -17.30
C MET A 1 -1.30 -11.01 -16.03
N ARG A 2 -1.31 -12.34 -15.90
CA ARG A 2 -1.74 -12.98 -14.63
C ARG A 2 -0.53 -13.13 -13.71
N LYS A 3 -0.54 -12.45 -12.55
CA LYS A 3 0.51 -12.61 -11.53
C LYS A 3 0.27 -13.89 -10.75
N ILE A 4 1.25 -14.78 -10.75
CA ILE A 4 1.21 -16.02 -9.95
C ILE A 4 1.74 -15.66 -8.56
N LEU A 5 0.93 -15.95 -7.54
CA LEU A 5 1.30 -15.68 -6.15
C LEU A 5 2.17 -16.80 -5.60
N SER A 6 3.29 -16.45 -4.98
CA SER A 6 4.08 -17.41 -4.21
C SER A 6 3.37 -17.78 -2.91
N GLN A 7 3.75 -18.91 -2.33
CA GLN A 7 3.24 -19.31 -1.01
C GLN A 7 3.57 -18.28 0.08
N SER A 8 4.71 -17.59 -0.02
CA SER A 8 5.10 -16.53 0.92
C SER A 8 4.17 -15.31 0.80
N MET A 9 3.80 -14.91 -0.42
CA MET A 9 2.86 -13.79 -0.65
C MET A 9 1.45 -14.10 -0.15
N THR A 10 1.02 -15.37 -0.20
CA THR A 10 -0.27 -15.77 0.37
C THR A 10 -0.25 -15.81 1.90
N GLN A 11 0.92 -16.00 2.52
CA GLN A 11 1.08 -16.01 3.98
C GLN A 11 1.28 -14.60 4.55
N ASN A 12 2.01 -13.75 3.82
CA ASN A 12 2.22 -12.35 4.19
C ASN A 12 1.75 -11.43 3.05
N PRO A 13 0.56 -10.82 3.17
CA PRO A 13 0.00 -9.96 2.13
C PRO A 13 0.81 -8.67 1.91
N LEU A 14 1.65 -8.25 2.87
CA LEU A 14 2.52 -7.08 2.70
C LEU A 14 3.61 -7.34 1.66
N LEU A 15 4.04 -8.60 1.48
CA LEU A 15 4.95 -8.97 0.38
C LEU A 15 4.27 -8.77 -0.99
N LEU A 16 2.97 -9.07 -1.09
CA LEU A 16 2.22 -8.85 -2.31
C LEU A 16 2.02 -7.36 -2.58
N LEU A 17 1.63 -6.59 -1.55
CA LEU A 17 1.48 -5.15 -1.65
C LEU A 17 2.77 -4.46 -2.10
N GLN A 18 3.90 -4.78 -1.46
CA GLN A 18 5.22 -4.26 -1.84
C GLN A 18 5.55 -4.61 -3.30
N SER A 19 5.28 -5.85 -3.72
CA SER A 19 5.52 -6.27 -5.11
C SER A 19 4.63 -5.53 -6.13
N TRP A 20 3.38 -5.21 -5.80
CA TRP A 20 2.52 -4.41 -6.67
C TRP A 20 2.95 -2.94 -6.73
N LEU A 21 3.31 -2.35 -5.59
CA LEU A 21 3.74 -0.97 -5.53
C LEU A 21 5.06 -0.76 -6.30
N ASN A 22 6.03 -1.66 -6.13
CA ASN A 22 7.29 -1.63 -6.88
C ASN A 22 7.05 -1.75 -8.39
N GLU A 23 6.18 -2.69 -8.81
CA GLU A 23 5.82 -2.84 -10.23
C GLU A 23 5.17 -1.56 -10.79
N ALA A 24 4.30 -0.91 -10.02
CA ALA A 24 3.65 0.34 -10.43
C ALA A 24 4.64 1.52 -10.54
N MET A 25 5.62 1.60 -9.63
CA MET A 25 6.69 2.60 -9.66
C MET A 25 7.69 2.36 -10.79
N GLU A 26 8.18 1.13 -10.96
CA GLU A 26 9.20 0.79 -11.95
C GLU A 26 8.69 0.93 -13.39
N LEU A 27 7.40 0.66 -13.62
CA LEU A 27 6.78 0.72 -14.93
C LEU A 27 6.02 2.03 -15.19
N ASP A 28 6.09 3.00 -14.26
CA ASP A 28 5.35 4.26 -14.33
C ASP A 28 3.86 4.07 -14.70
N LEU A 29 3.21 3.05 -14.10
CA LEU A 29 1.84 2.66 -14.48
C LEU A 29 0.82 3.78 -14.21
N GLN A 30 1.11 4.66 -13.26
CA GLN A 30 0.34 5.86 -12.95
C GLN A 30 1.23 6.94 -12.29
N PRO A 31 0.84 8.23 -12.31
CA PRO A 31 1.50 9.26 -11.52
C PRO A 31 1.37 9.02 -10.01
N ASN A 32 2.46 9.22 -9.26
CA ASN A 32 2.54 9.08 -7.79
C ASN A 32 1.88 7.79 -7.24
N PRO A 33 2.32 6.61 -7.70
CA PRO A 33 1.67 5.33 -7.37
C PRO A 33 1.73 4.97 -5.88
N ASP A 34 2.61 5.62 -5.11
CA ASP A 34 2.73 5.55 -3.66
C ASP A 34 1.70 6.40 -2.91
N THR A 35 0.82 7.14 -3.60
CA THR A 35 -0.22 7.93 -2.94
C THR A 35 -1.33 7.06 -2.37
N MET A 36 -1.72 7.30 -1.12
CA MET A 36 -2.80 6.60 -0.43
C MET A 36 -3.84 7.57 0.15
N ALA A 37 -5.12 7.20 0.10
CA ALA A 37 -6.19 7.90 0.80
C ALA A 37 -6.31 7.34 2.23
N ILE A 38 -5.95 8.14 3.24
CA ILE A 38 -6.05 7.75 4.65
C ILE A 38 -7.30 8.34 5.28
N ALA A 39 -8.13 7.45 5.83
CA ALA A 39 -9.27 7.80 6.66
C ALA A 39 -8.88 7.77 8.15
N THR A 40 -9.20 8.83 8.88
CA THR A 40 -9.08 8.89 10.35
C THR A 40 -10.41 9.33 10.95
N SER A 41 -10.72 8.92 12.18
CA SER A 41 -11.87 9.41 12.92
C SER A 41 -11.47 10.21 14.15
N ASN A 42 -12.27 11.21 14.51
CA ASN A 42 -12.15 11.86 15.82
C ASN A 42 -12.77 10.99 16.93
N SER A 43 -12.78 11.48 18.18
CA SER A 43 -13.35 10.78 19.34
C SER A 43 -14.87 10.55 19.26
N GLN A 44 -15.57 11.24 18.36
CA GLN A 44 -17.00 11.05 18.09
C GLN A 44 -17.25 10.06 16.93
N GLY A 45 -16.20 9.48 16.35
CA GLY A 45 -16.30 8.55 15.22
C GLY A 45 -16.56 9.24 13.87
N LEU A 46 -16.44 10.56 13.77
CA LEU A 46 -16.64 11.29 12.51
C LEU A 46 -15.39 11.12 11.62
N PRO A 47 -15.53 10.54 10.40
CA PRO A 47 -14.40 10.29 9.52
C PRO A 47 -13.96 11.54 8.75
N ASN A 48 -12.66 11.63 8.48
CA ASN A 48 -12.06 12.57 7.53
C ASN A 48 -11.01 11.84 6.68
N VAL A 49 -10.91 12.20 5.40
CA VAL A 49 -10.00 11.57 4.43
C VAL A 49 -9.07 12.60 3.80
N ARG A 50 -7.79 12.26 3.67
CA ARG A 50 -6.79 13.03 2.92
C ARG A 50 -5.86 12.11 2.13
N MET A 51 -5.20 12.67 1.12
CA MET A 51 -4.13 11.98 0.40
C MET A 51 -2.80 12.16 1.13
N VAL A 52 -2.03 11.07 1.26
CA VAL A 52 -0.66 11.05 1.77
C VAL A 52 0.23 10.19 0.86
N LEU A 53 1.54 10.20 1.06
CA LEU A 53 2.48 9.35 0.33
C LEU A 53 2.91 8.19 1.22
N CYS A 54 2.80 6.95 0.75
CA CYS A 54 3.38 5.78 1.38
C CYS A 54 4.90 5.83 1.25
N LYS A 55 5.61 6.02 2.35
CA LYS A 55 7.08 6.11 2.38
C LYS A 55 7.75 4.75 2.47
N GLU A 56 7.13 3.81 3.17
CA GLU A 56 7.68 2.48 3.36
C GLU A 56 6.57 1.42 3.48
N ILE A 57 6.83 0.23 2.93
CA ILE A 57 6.11 -1.00 3.27
C ILE A 57 7.06 -1.88 4.08
N ASN A 58 6.82 -1.99 5.38
CA ASN A 58 7.53 -2.86 6.29
C ASN A 58 6.76 -4.18 6.42
N THR A 59 7.33 -5.29 5.99
CA THR A 59 6.62 -6.57 5.91
C THR A 59 6.31 -7.21 7.27
N GLU A 60 6.84 -6.65 8.36
CA GLU A 60 6.59 -7.13 9.73
C GLU A 60 5.61 -6.20 10.47
N GLU A 61 5.75 -4.88 10.29
CA GLU A 61 5.03 -3.86 11.08
C GLU A 61 3.91 -3.13 10.31
N GLY A 62 3.90 -3.16 8.97
CA GLY A 62 2.85 -2.55 8.14
C GLY A 62 3.37 -1.54 7.11
N TYR A 63 2.88 -0.30 7.17
CA TYR A 63 3.25 0.76 6.24
C TYR A 63 3.40 2.10 6.95
N GLU A 64 4.27 2.95 6.41
CA GLU A 64 4.58 4.28 6.94
C GLU A 64 4.26 5.36 5.89
N PHE A 65 3.80 6.53 6.34
CA PHE A 65 3.39 7.66 5.48
C PHE A 65 3.85 9.01 6.04
#